data_AF-A0A7N2MYK2-F1
#
_entry.id   AF-A0A7N2MYK2-F1
#
_cell.length_a   1.000
_cell.length_b   1.000
_cell.length_c   1.000
_cell.angle_alpha   90.00
_cell.angle_beta   90.00
_cell.angle_gamma   90.00
#
_symmetry.space_group_name_H-M   'P 1'
#
loop_
_entity.id
_entity.type
_entity.pdbx_description
1 polymer ?
#
loop_
_entity_poly.entity_id
_entity_poly.type
_entity_poly.pdbx_seq_one_letter_code
_entity_poly.pdbx_strand_id
1 'polypeptide(L)'
;MSSLSGNYSGSCGHLCTYETCVLRISLTVDNFGRRFLGCSQYKIGPKCPFFRWIDNPTCVRGNEAAHLVQQKLDLLRSKLQLACERERETTQAAAEAT
;
A
#
# COMPACT_ATOMS: atom_id res chain seq x y z
N MET A 1 -1.27 -34.73 8.33
CA MET A 1 0.11 -34.91 8.82
C MET A 1 0.61 -33.57 9.32
N SER A 2 0.55 -33.36 10.63
CA SER A 2 1.06 -32.17 11.32
C SER A 2 2.59 -32.20 11.36
N SER A 3 3.22 -31.02 11.37
CA SER A 3 4.66 -30.67 11.51
C SER A 3 5.06 -29.79 10.31
N LEU A 4 5.54 -28.55 10.44
CA LEU A 4 6.39 -27.96 11.47
C LEU A 4 6.02 -26.48 11.70
N SER A 5 5.94 -26.10 12.96
CA SER A 5 6.20 -24.75 13.50
C SER A 5 7.62 -24.32 13.16
N GLY A 6 7.85 -24.02 11.87
CA GLY A 6 9.13 -23.52 11.40
C GLY A 6 9.31 -22.09 11.88
N ASN A 7 9.98 -21.92 13.02
CA ASN A 7 10.59 -20.66 13.40
C ASN A 7 11.44 -20.19 12.21
N TYR A 8 10.99 -19.16 11.51
CA TYR A 8 11.84 -18.48 10.54
C TYR A 8 12.82 -17.65 11.36
N SER A 9 13.86 -18.30 11.88
CA SER A 9 15.12 -17.63 12.23
C SER A 9 15.78 -17.18 10.93
N GLY A 10 15.14 -16.25 10.23
CA GLY A 10 15.85 -15.40 9.29
C GLY A 10 16.96 -14.72 10.08
N SER A 11 18.14 -14.64 9.48
CA SER A 11 19.43 -14.13 10.01
C SER A 11 19.41 -12.78 10.75
N CYS A 12 18.25 -12.14 10.93
CA CYS A 12 18.04 -10.90 11.66
C CYS A 12 17.94 -11.04 13.19
N GLY A 13 17.94 -12.25 13.75
CA GLY A 13 17.84 -12.46 15.22
C GLY A 13 16.47 -12.16 15.84
N HIS A 14 15.47 -11.83 15.03
CA HIS A 14 14.10 -11.62 15.50
C HIS A 14 13.35 -12.96 15.63
N LEU A 15 12.69 -13.21 16.77
CA LEU A 15 11.84 -14.40 17.00
C LEU A 15 10.49 -14.25 16.32
N CYS A 16 10.48 -14.22 14.98
CA CYS A 16 9.27 -14.01 14.18
C CYS A 16 8.47 -15.31 13.98
N THR A 17 7.26 -15.33 14.54
CA THR A 17 6.29 -16.44 14.50
C THR A 17 4.91 -15.91 14.12
N TYR A 18 3.90 -16.79 14.07
CA TYR A 18 2.52 -16.37 13.81
C TYR A 18 1.96 -15.53 14.97
N GLU A 19 2.40 -15.83 16.19
CA GLU A 19 1.95 -15.24 17.44
C GLU A 19 2.71 -13.95 17.79
N THR A 20 3.97 -13.83 17.37
CA THR A 20 4.84 -12.69 17.73
C THR A 20 4.90 -11.60 16.67
N CYS A 21 4.42 -11.88 15.45
CA CYS A 21 4.42 -10.91 14.35
C CYS A 21 3.15 -10.04 14.33
N VAL A 22 3.22 -8.93 13.62
CA VAL A 22 2.12 -7.96 13.56
C VAL A 22 1.28 -8.17 12.31
N LEU A 23 -0.04 -8.13 12.49
CA LEU A 23 -1.00 -8.10 11.40
C LEU A 23 -0.93 -6.75 10.67
N ARG A 24 -0.82 -6.80 9.35
CA ARG A 24 -0.78 -5.65 8.46
C ARG A 24 -1.71 -5.85 7.28
N ILE A 25 -2.09 -4.74 6.66
CA ILE A 25 -2.84 -4.71 5.40
C ILE A 25 -1.88 -4.22 4.32
N SER A 26 -1.86 -4.90 3.18
CA SER A 26 -1.06 -4.46 2.05
C SER A 26 -1.74 -3.31 1.32
N LEU A 27 -0.91 -2.35 0.94
CA LEU A 27 -1.30 -1.16 0.19
C LEU A 27 -0.71 -1.16 -1.23
N THR A 28 -0.04 -2.24 -1.64
CA THR A 28 0.44 -2.35 -3.02
C THR A 28 -0.71 -2.71 -3.94
N VAL A 29 -0.71 -2.19 -5.17
CA VAL A 29 -1.85 -2.26 -6.10
C VAL A 29 -2.30 -3.71 -6.34
N ASP A 30 -1.36 -4.61 -6.60
CA ASP A 30 -1.65 -6.01 -6.98
C ASP A 30 -2.23 -6.87 -5.84
N ASN A 31 -2.15 -6.40 -4.61
CA ASN A 31 -2.63 -7.14 -3.44
C ASN A 31 -3.25 -6.19 -2.41
N PHE A 32 -3.84 -5.11 -2.89
CA PHE A 32 -4.44 -4.07 -2.05
C PHE A 32 -5.51 -4.67 -1.16
N GLY A 33 -5.46 -4.34 0.13
CA GLY A 33 -6.41 -4.83 1.12
C GLY A 33 -6.12 -6.23 1.67
N ARG A 34 -5.17 -6.99 1.09
CA ARG A 34 -4.80 -8.31 1.62
C ARG A 34 -4.07 -8.22 2.96
N ARG A 35 -4.30 -9.19 3.82
CA ARG A 35 -3.76 -9.22 5.19
C ARG A 35 -2.58 -10.17 5.30
N PHE A 36 -1.49 -9.67 5.90
CA PHE A 36 -0.29 -10.45 6.13
C PHE A 36 0.27 -10.24 7.54
N LEU A 37 1.01 -11.22 8.04
CA LEU A 37 1.88 -11.08 9.19
C LEU A 37 3.27 -10.68 8.72
N GLY A 38 3.83 -9.65 9.34
CA GLY A 38 5.19 -9.21 9.11
C GLY A 38 5.93 -8.95 10.43
N CYS A 39 7.26 -8.92 10.38
CA CYS A 39 8.08 -8.60 11.53
C CYS A 39 7.66 -7.25 12.16
N SER A 40 7.48 -7.24 13.49
CA SER A 40 7.19 -6.02 14.26
C SER A 40 8.30 -4.98 14.13
N GLN A 41 9.55 -5.45 14.09
CA GLN A 41 10.76 -4.64 13.96
C GLN A 41 11.18 -4.40 12.50
N TYR A 42 10.34 -4.71 11.50
CA TYR A 42 10.72 -4.55 10.08
C TYR A 42 11.20 -3.13 9.72
N LYS A 43 10.69 -2.10 10.43
CA LYS A 43 11.07 -0.69 10.21
C LYS A 43 12.28 -0.24 11.03
N ILE A 44 12.79 -1.08 11.94
CA ILE A 44 13.82 -0.73 12.92
C ILE A 44 14.97 -1.72 12.76
N GLY A 45 16.07 -1.29 12.14
CA GLY A 45 17.26 -2.12 11.96
C GLY A 45 17.19 -3.09 10.75
N PRO A 46 17.92 -4.21 10.79
CA PRO A 46 17.97 -5.17 9.69
C PRO A 46 16.59 -5.66 9.30
N LYS A 47 16.28 -5.61 7.99
CA LYS A 47 14.97 -6.01 7.46
C LYS A 47 14.81 -7.52 7.57
N CYS A 48 14.13 -7.96 8.63
CA CYS A 48 13.69 -9.34 8.77
C CYS A 48 12.78 -9.72 7.59
N PRO A 49 13.07 -10.82 6.86
CA PRO A 49 12.31 -11.23 5.69
C PRO A 49 11.01 -11.98 6.05
N PHE A 50 10.67 -12.12 7.33
CA PHE A 50 9.45 -12.83 7.74
C PHE A 50 8.21 -12.17 7.14
N PHE A 51 7.44 -12.97 6.39
CA PHE A 51 6.21 -12.57 5.74
C PHE A 51 5.29 -13.77 5.56
N ARG A 52 4.00 -13.61 5.87
CA ARG A 52 2.98 -14.66 5.61
C ARG A 52 1.62 -14.06 5.33
N TRP A 53 0.99 -14.44 4.22
CA TRP A 53 -0.43 -14.16 3.98
C TRP A 53 -1.30 -14.95 4.96
N ILE A 54 -2.29 -14.29 5.57
CA ILE A 54 -3.25 -14.95 6.48
C ILE A 54 -4.64 -15.12 5.88
N ASP A 55 -4.86 -14.55 4.70
CA ASP A 55 -6.08 -14.72 3.92
C ASP A 55 -5.81 -15.38 2.58
N ASN A 56 -6.88 -15.95 2.02
CA ASN A 56 -6.87 -16.46 0.67
C ASN A 56 -6.55 -15.33 -0.32
N PRO A 57 -5.96 -15.65 -1.48
CA PRO A 57 -5.78 -14.67 -2.55
C PRO A 57 -7.08 -13.93 -2.87
N THR A 58 -6.99 -12.62 -3.04
CA THR A 58 -8.11 -11.81 -3.52
C THR A 58 -8.57 -12.32 -4.88
N CYS A 59 -9.88 -12.36 -5.10
CA CYS A 59 -10.43 -12.73 -6.41
C CYS A 59 -10.01 -11.72 -7.49
N VAL A 60 -10.09 -12.12 -8.77
CA VAL A 60 -9.67 -11.29 -9.92
C VAL A 60 -10.29 -9.89 -9.86
N ARG A 61 -11.62 -9.82 -9.67
CA ARG A 61 -12.35 -8.55 -9.56
C ARG A 61 -11.89 -7.68 -8.38
N GLY A 62 -11.48 -8.31 -7.27
CA GLY A 62 -10.98 -7.56 -6.11
C GLY A 62 -9.59 -6.96 -6.36
N ASN A 63 -8.74 -7.64 -7.12
CA ASN A 63 -7.43 -7.10 -7.52
C ASN A 63 -7.55 -5.93 -8.50
N GLU A 64 -8.59 -5.91 -9.35
CA GLU A 64 -8.86 -4.80 -10.27
C GLU A 64 -9.27 -3.50 -9.55
N ALA A 65 -9.84 -3.61 -8.33
CA ALA A 65 -10.41 -2.46 -7.63
C ALA A 65 -9.37 -1.36 -7.37
N ALA A 66 -8.15 -1.73 -6.98
CA ALA A 66 -7.07 -0.77 -6.72
C ALA A 66 -6.67 -0.01 -8.00
N HIS A 67 -6.58 -0.70 -9.14
CA HIS A 67 -6.28 -0.09 -10.43
C HIS A 67 -7.38 0.90 -10.85
N LEU A 68 -8.65 0.54 -10.71
CA LEU A 68 -9.77 1.41 -11.04
C LEU A 68 -9.78 2.68 -10.18
N VAL A 69 -9.51 2.54 -8.88
CA VAL A 69 -9.39 3.68 -7.97
C VAL A 69 -8.21 4.57 -8.37
N GLN A 70 -7.06 3.99 -8.69
CA GLN A 70 -5.87 4.73 -9.13
C GLN A 70 -6.16 5.54 -10.40
N GLN A 71 -6.75 4.91 -11.42
CA GLN A 71 -7.16 5.58 -12.67
C GLN A 71 -8.10 6.76 -12.40
N LYS A 72 -9.07 6.58 -11.50
CA LYS A 72 -10.00 7.65 -11.13
C LYS A 72 -9.28 8.79 -10.41
N LEU A 73 -8.37 8.48 -9.48
CA LEU A 73 -7.59 9.48 -8.76
C LEU A 73 -6.69 10.28 -9.70
N ASP A 74 -6.06 9.62 -10.68
CA ASP A 74 -5.20 10.29 -11.65
C ASP A 74 -6.01 11.22 -12.55
N LEU A 75 -7.19 10.78 -13.02
CA LEU A 75 -8.13 11.64 -13.75
C LEU A 75 -8.53 12.87 -12.94
N LEU A 76 -8.86 12.69 -11.65
CA LEU A 76 -9.24 13.79 -10.77
C LEU A 76 -8.07 14.76 -10.54
N ARG A 77 -6.85 14.26 -10.39
CA ARG A 77 -5.65 15.09 -10.25
C ARG A 77 -5.41 15.94 -11.49
N SER A 78 -5.52 15.35 -12.69
CA SER A 78 -5.39 16.11 -13.95
C SER A 78 -6.48 17.18 -14.10
N LYS A 79 -7.73 16.86 -13.75
CA LYS A 79 -8.82 17.85 -13.77
C LYS A 79 -8.59 18.99 -12.79
N LEU A 80 -8.11 18.68 -11.59
CA LEU A 80 -7.79 19.67 -10.58
C LEU A 80 -6.67 20.60 -11.06
N GLN A 81 -5.61 20.04 -11.65
CA GLN A 81 -4.51 20.83 -12.18
C GLN A 81 -4.98 21.83 -13.24
N LEU A 82 -5.77 21.38 -14.23
CA LEU A 82 -6.32 22.25 -15.27
C LEU A 82 -7.24 23.34 -14.69
N ALA A 83 -8.02 23.03 -13.66
CA ALA A 83 -8.86 24.02 -12.99
C ALA A 83 -8.02 25.09 -12.29
N CYS A 84 -6.96 24.70 -11.57
CA CYS A 84 -6.04 25.63 -10.92
C CYS A 84 -5.29 26.51 -11.94
N GLU A 85 -4.90 25.97 -13.09
CA GLU A 85 -4.26 26.74 -14.17
C GLU A 85 -5.21 27.80 -14.73
N ARG A 86 -6.45 27.41 -15.06
CA ARG A 86 -7.49 28.35 -15.51
C ARG A 86 -7.77 29.45 -14.50
N GLU A 87 -7.86 29.10 -13.22
CA GLU A 87 -8.07 30.08 -12.15
C GLU A 87 -6.92 31.09 -12.12
N ARG A 88 -5.66 30.64 -12.14
CA ARG A 88 -4.49 31.52 -12.19
C ARG A 88 -4.52 32.46 -13.39
N GLU A 89 -4.77 31.94 -14.59
CA GLU A 89 -4.87 32.75 -15.82
C GLU A 89 -5.97 33.80 -15.70
N THR A 90 -7.16 33.44 -15.20
CA THR A 90 -8.25 34.41 -15.01
C THR A 90 -7.93 35.48 -13.98
N THR A 91 -7.28 35.12 -12.87
CA THR A 91 -6.87 36.09 -11.85
C THR A 91 -5.79 37.05 -12.36
N GLN A 92 -4.84 36.54 -13.15
CA GLN A 92 -3.79 37.36 -13.75
C GLN A 92 -4.37 38.32 -14.81
N ALA A 93 -5.24 37.83 -15.69
CA ALA A 93 -5.90 38.67 -16.69
C ALA A 93 -6.77 39.77 -16.05
N ALA A 94 -7.44 39.48 -14.93
CA ALA A 94 -8.21 40.48 -14.19
C ALA A 94 -7.30 41.54 -13.54
N ALA A 95 -6.14 41.14 -13.03
CA ALA A 95 -5.16 42.06 -12.45
C ALA A 95 -4.50 42.97 -13.50
N GLU A 96 -4.24 42.46 -14.70
CA GLU A 96 -3.66 43.24 -15.83
C GLU A 96 -4.66 44.23 -16.46
N ALA A 97 -5.96 44.02 -16.24
CA ALA A 97 -7.02 44.90 -16.75
C ALA A 97 -7.41 46.05 -15.80
N THR A 98 -6.76 46.15 -14.63
CA THR A 98 -7.01 47.19 -13.60
C THR A 98 -5.87 48.20 -13.58
#